data_AF-A0AA43G0M2-F1
#
_entry.id   AF-A0AA43G0M2-F1
#
_cell.length_a   1.000
_cell.length_b   1.000
_cell.length_c   1.000
_cell.angle_alpha   90.00
_cell.angle_beta   90.00
_cell.angle_gamma   90.00
#
_symmetry.space_group_name_H-M   'P 1'
#
loop_
_entity.id
_entity.type
_entity.pdbx_description
1 polymer ?
#
loop_
_entity_poly.entity_id
_entity_poly.type
_entity_poly.pdbx_seq_one_letter_code
_entity_poly.pdbx_strand_id
1 'polypeptide(L)'
;MNTIDNKKLLQALALFSFAYKGNTDNLDFEGTDAGIEIENLAFTVAEDMNFDIEAHMSYLSRATVLERCRLMIEQLVKLLNSEVESKEPLYIAIIDCPEFNTPEYLFNQEERLEELNIELWTDSNVSMLEEEHSPKVKGLELFDGLIANEHQSFSVFRVK
;
A
#
# COMPACT_ATOMS: atom_id res chain seq x y z
N MET A 1 3.24 15.84 -21.19
CA MET A 1 2.45 14.91 -20.35
C MET A 1 3.45 14.22 -19.46
N ASN A 2 3.44 14.49 -18.15
CA ASN A 2 4.29 13.77 -17.22
C ASN A 2 3.77 12.34 -17.17
N THR A 3 4.52 11.40 -17.73
CA THR A 3 4.27 9.97 -17.55
C THR A 3 4.49 9.65 -16.08
N ILE A 4 3.43 9.27 -15.38
CA ILE A 4 3.50 8.79 -14.01
C ILE A 4 4.40 7.56 -14.00
N ASP A 5 5.32 7.50 -13.04
CA ASP A 5 6.16 6.34 -12.83
C ASP A 5 5.31 5.25 -12.14
N ASN A 6 4.93 4.23 -12.92
CA ASN A 6 4.10 3.12 -12.41
C ASN A 6 4.74 2.39 -11.23
N LYS A 7 6.08 2.34 -11.14
CA LYS A 7 6.76 1.71 -10.00
C LYS A 7 6.56 2.54 -8.74
N LYS A 8 6.81 3.85 -8.82
CA LYS A 8 6.58 4.78 -7.69
C LYS A 8 5.11 4.83 -7.27
N LEU A 9 4.18 4.72 -8.22
CA LEU A 9 2.75 4.64 -7.91
C LEU A 9 2.42 3.40 -7.06
N LEU A 10 2.92 2.23 -7.45
CA LEU A 10 2.73 0.99 -6.69
C LEU A 10 3.41 1.05 -5.32
N GLN A 11 4.62 1.63 -5.24
CA GLN A 11 5.33 1.86 -3.98
C GLN A 11 4.53 2.76 -3.03
N ALA A 12 4.05 3.91 -3.51
CA ALA A 12 3.22 4.81 -2.71
C ALA A 12 1.94 4.13 -2.21
N LEU A 13 1.25 3.39 -3.09
CA LEU A 13 0.06 2.62 -2.71
C LEU A 13 0.36 1.55 -1.66
N ALA A 14 1.46 0.84 -1.79
CA ALA A 14 1.89 -0.16 -0.83
C ALA A 14 2.18 0.47 0.54
N LEU A 15 2.91 1.58 0.58
CA LEU A 15 3.25 2.29 1.82
C LEU A 15 2.01 2.86 2.52
N PHE A 16 1.13 3.55 1.79
CA PHE A 16 -0.12 4.06 2.39
C PHE A 16 -1.02 2.94 2.89
N SER A 17 -1.09 1.80 2.18
CA SER A 17 -1.88 0.65 2.60
C SER A 17 -1.28 -0.03 3.83
N PHE A 18 0.05 -0.10 3.91
CA PHE A 18 0.76 -0.58 5.09
C PHE A 18 0.53 0.34 6.30
N ALA A 19 0.67 1.66 6.12
CA ALA A 19 0.39 2.65 7.17
C ALA A 19 -1.07 2.56 7.65
N TYR A 20 -2.01 2.45 6.71
CA TYR A 20 -3.42 2.30 7.06
C TYR A 20 -3.64 1.05 7.91
N LYS A 21 -3.12 -0.10 7.48
CA LYS A 21 -3.25 -1.38 8.19
C LYS A 21 -2.57 -1.36 9.57
N GLY A 22 -1.38 -0.78 9.67
CA GLY A 22 -0.69 -0.61 10.95
C GLY A 22 -1.51 0.18 11.96
N ASN A 23 -2.18 1.25 11.51
CA ASN A 23 -3.04 2.08 12.35
C ASN A 23 -4.42 1.47 12.66
N THR A 24 -4.93 0.55 11.84
CA THR A 24 -6.15 -0.20 12.17
C THR A 24 -5.89 -1.33 13.16
N ASP A 25 -4.75 -2.00 13.07
CA ASP A 25 -4.38 -3.11 13.96
C ASP A 25 -3.77 -2.63 15.29
N ASN A 26 -3.09 -1.49 15.29
CA ASN A 26 -2.47 -0.90 16.48
C ASN A 26 -2.76 0.61 16.55
N LEU A 27 -3.57 1.00 17.54
CA LEU A 27 -4.02 2.38 17.74
C LEU A 27 -2.89 3.40 17.95
N ASP A 28 -1.72 2.95 18.44
CA ASP A 28 -0.57 3.82 18.71
C ASP A 28 0.47 3.80 17.58
N PHE A 29 0.20 3.11 16.46
CA PHE A 29 1.17 2.95 15.38
C PHE A 29 1.63 4.29 14.80
N GLU A 30 0.71 5.22 14.56
CA GLU A 30 1.00 6.60 14.14
C GLU A 30 1.85 7.39 15.15
N GLY A 31 1.90 6.98 16.41
CA GLY A 31 2.73 7.58 17.45
C GLY A 31 4.14 6.99 17.54
N THR A 32 4.44 5.96 16.75
CA THR A 32 5.77 5.32 16.70
C THR A 32 6.63 5.95 15.60
N ASP A 33 7.96 5.92 15.78
CA ASP A 33 8.91 6.35 14.75
C ASP A 33 8.64 5.62 13.42
N ALA A 34 8.42 4.31 13.49
CA ALA A 34 8.07 3.48 12.33
C ALA A 34 6.82 3.98 11.59
N GLY A 35 5.72 4.25 12.30
CA GLY A 35 4.47 4.72 11.68
C GLY A 35 4.61 6.09 11.03
N ILE A 36 5.34 7.00 11.68
CA ILE A 36 5.63 8.35 11.16
C ILE A 36 6.49 8.27 9.89
N GLU A 37 7.55 7.47 9.91
CA GLU A 37 8.46 7.31 8.78
C GLU A 37 7.77 6.65 7.58
N ILE A 38 6.88 5.66 7.78
CA ILE A 38 6.07 5.08 6.69
C ILE A 38 5.28 6.15 5.96
N GLU A 39 4.51 6.92 6.72
CA GLU A 39 3.60 7.88 6.15
C GLU A 39 4.38 8.97 5.40
N ASN A 40 5.48 9.46 5.99
CA ASN A 40 6.35 10.45 5.36
C ASN A 40 6.99 9.92 4.08
N LEU A 41 7.48 8.68 4.07
CA LEU A 41 8.02 8.07 2.87
C LEU A 41 6.94 7.90 1.79
N ALA A 42 5.72 7.51 2.17
CA ALA A 42 4.60 7.37 1.24
C ALA A 42 4.27 8.69 0.54
N PHE A 43 4.23 9.79 1.30
CA PHE A 43 4.03 11.13 0.74
C PHE A 43 5.20 11.56 -0.14
N THR A 44 6.45 11.34 0.30
CA THR A 44 7.65 11.68 -0.47
C THR A 44 7.65 10.97 -1.83
N VAL A 45 7.38 9.66 -1.86
CA VAL A 45 7.29 8.88 -3.11
C VAL A 45 6.16 9.40 -4.01
N ALA A 46 5.05 9.84 -3.44
CA ALA A 46 3.95 10.41 -4.20
C ALA A 46 4.31 11.77 -4.84
N GLU A 47 4.98 12.66 -4.10
CA GLU A 47 5.50 13.93 -4.63
C GLU A 47 6.52 13.69 -5.75
N ASP A 48 7.41 12.74 -5.54
CA ASP A 48 8.47 12.35 -6.47
C ASP A 48 7.97 11.89 -7.84
N MET A 49 6.75 11.33 -7.90
CA MET A 49 6.10 10.96 -9.16
C MET A 49 5.22 12.09 -9.74
N ASN A 50 5.34 13.31 -9.20
CA ASN A 50 4.56 14.51 -9.54
C ASN A 50 3.06 14.39 -9.24
N PHE A 51 2.67 13.67 -8.18
CA PHE A 51 1.28 13.72 -7.70
C PHE A 51 1.01 15.08 -7.04
N ASP A 52 -0.13 15.70 -7.37
CA ASP A 52 -0.51 17.02 -6.85
C ASP A 52 -1.12 16.89 -5.44
N ILE A 53 -0.25 16.78 -4.43
CA ILE A 53 -0.66 16.75 -3.02
C ILE A 53 -1.31 18.07 -2.61
N GLU A 54 -0.82 19.20 -3.14
CA GLU A 54 -1.29 20.55 -2.81
C GLU A 54 -2.79 20.72 -3.07
N ALA A 55 -3.32 20.08 -4.13
CA ALA A 55 -4.76 20.03 -4.39
C ALA A 55 -5.60 19.45 -3.23
N HIS A 56 -4.99 18.66 -2.35
CA HIS A 56 -5.63 17.95 -1.25
C HIS A 56 -5.24 18.46 0.14
N MET A 57 -4.29 19.39 0.26
CA MET A 57 -3.70 19.84 1.53
C MET A 57 -4.71 20.40 2.54
N SER A 58 -5.78 21.04 2.06
CA SER A 58 -6.84 21.56 2.94
C SER A 58 -7.54 20.47 3.77
N TYR A 59 -7.68 19.27 3.22
CA TYR A 59 -8.20 18.10 3.94
C TYR A 59 -7.09 17.42 4.73
N LEU A 60 -5.95 17.16 4.10
CA LEU A 60 -4.84 16.42 4.70
C LEU A 60 -4.37 17.06 6.02
N SER A 61 -4.27 18.39 6.08
CA SER A 61 -3.83 19.13 7.27
C SER A 61 -4.72 18.99 8.51
N ARG A 62 -5.94 18.46 8.37
CA ARG A 62 -6.92 18.31 9.46
C ARG A 62 -7.34 16.87 9.71
N ALA A 63 -6.96 15.97 8.81
CA ALA A 63 -7.33 14.55 8.82
C ALA A 63 -6.41 13.75 9.74
N THR A 64 -6.92 12.69 10.33
CA THR A 64 -6.15 11.62 11.01
C THR A 64 -5.28 10.85 10.01
N VAL A 65 -4.27 10.08 10.47
CA VAL A 65 -3.42 9.28 9.56
C VAL A 65 -4.27 8.31 8.73
N LEU A 66 -5.25 7.65 9.34
CA LEU A 66 -6.17 6.74 8.63
C LEU A 66 -6.93 7.45 7.51
N GLU A 67 -7.46 8.64 7.78
CA GLU A 67 -8.17 9.45 6.79
C GLU A 67 -7.24 9.93 5.66
N ARG A 68 -6.01 10.33 5.99
CA ARG A 68 -4.98 10.70 5.01
C ARG A 68 -4.61 9.52 4.12
N CYS A 69 -4.24 8.39 4.72
CA CYS A 69 -3.87 7.17 4.00
C CYS A 69 -5.01 6.72 3.08
N ARG A 70 -6.25 6.68 3.58
CA ARG A 70 -7.43 6.34 2.78
C ARG A 70 -7.61 7.27 1.60
N LEU A 71 -7.59 8.59 1.82
CA LEU A 71 -7.74 9.56 0.74
C LEU A 71 -6.66 9.34 -0.33
N MET A 72 -5.40 9.17 0.10
CA MET A 72 -4.28 8.98 -0.80
C MET A 72 -4.42 7.69 -1.60
N ILE A 73 -4.76 6.55 -0.98
CA ILE A 73 -5.05 5.31 -1.70
C ILE A 73 -6.15 5.54 -2.74
N GLU A 74 -7.26 6.18 -2.37
CA GLU A 74 -8.37 6.47 -3.29
C GLU A 74 -7.94 7.36 -4.48
N GLN A 75 -7.09 8.37 -4.27
CA GLN A 75 -6.61 9.20 -5.39
C GLN A 75 -5.58 8.49 -6.25
N LEU A 76 -4.64 7.77 -5.64
CA LEU A 76 -3.57 7.06 -6.33
C LEU A 76 -4.13 5.90 -7.17
N VAL A 77 -5.13 5.17 -6.67
CA VAL A 77 -5.81 4.11 -7.45
C VAL A 77 -6.45 4.67 -8.72
N LYS A 78 -6.90 5.93 -8.75
CA LYS A 78 -7.44 6.56 -9.97
C LYS A 78 -6.37 6.83 -11.03
N LEU A 79 -5.09 6.85 -10.64
CA LEU A 79 -3.97 7.04 -11.55
C LEU A 79 -3.51 5.75 -12.19
N LEU A 80 -3.85 4.59 -11.60
CA LEU A 80 -3.70 3.30 -12.27
C LEU A 80 -4.53 3.36 -13.56
N ASN A 81 -3.87 3.15 -14.71
CA ASN A 81 -4.43 3.30 -16.04
C ASN A 81 -5.88 2.79 -16.16
N SER A 82 -6.66 3.42 -17.05
CA SER A 82 -7.99 2.95 -17.47
C SER A 82 -8.02 1.51 -18.01
N GLU A 83 -6.86 0.89 -18.25
CA GLU A 83 -6.74 -0.55 -18.56
C GLU A 83 -7.14 -1.46 -17.38
N VAL A 84 -7.23 -0.90 -16.17
CA VAL A 84 -7.81 -1.56 -14.98
C VAL A 84 -9.24 -1.05 -14.71
N GLU A 85 -10.02 -0.84 -15.79
CA GLU A 85 -11.49 -0.82 -15.78
C GLU A 85 -12.13 -2.16 -15.37
N SER A 86 -11.31 -3.07 -14.84
CA SER A 86 -11.77 -4.26 -14.15
C SER A 86 -12.76 -3.88 -13.03
N LYS A 87 -13.92 -4.54 -13.06
CA LYS A 87 -14.88 -4.58 -11.94
C LYS A 87 -14.40 -5.51 -10.81
N GLU A 88 -13.31 -6.24 -11.05
CA GLU A 88 -12.74 -7.12 -10.04
C GLU A 88 -12.07 -6.31 -8.93
N PRO A 89 -12.03 -6.83 -7.70
CA PRO A 89 -11.22 -6.29 -6.64
C PRO A 89 -9.76 -6.12 -7.07
N LEU A 90 -9.13 -5.04 -6.61
CA LEU A 90 -7.70 -4.81 -6.85
C LEU A 90 -6.93 -4.91 -5.56
N TYR A 91 -5.77 -5.53 -5.68
CA TYR A 91 -4.87 -5.76 -4.57
C TYR A 91 -3.48 -5.24 -4.91
N ILE A 92 -2.83 -4.61 -3.94
CA ILE A 92 -1.40 -4.34 -3.98
C ILE A 92 -0.71 -5.44 -3.21
N ALA A 93 0.14 -6.20 -3.88
CA ALA A 93 0.87 -7.31 -3.31
C ALA A 93 2.36 -6.96 -3.24
N ILE A 94 2.95 -7.11 -2.06
CA ILE A 94 4.40 -7.06 -1.84
C ILE A 94 4.86 -8.51 -1.77
N ILE A 95 5.64 -8.92 -2.78
CA ILE A 95 6.08 -10.29 -3.02
C ILE A 95 7.48 -10.50 -2.45
N ASP A 96 7.80 -11.76 -2.15
CA ASP A 96 9.11 -12.20 -1.64
C ASP A 96 9.51 -11.47 -0.36
N CYS A 97 8.54 -11.31 0.56
CA CYS A 97 8.80 -10.78 1.88
C CYS A 97 9.74 -11.76 2.62
N PRO A 98 10.91 -11.33 3.11
CA PRO A 98 11.58 -12.10 4.17
C PRO A 98 10.61 -12.21 5.35
N GLU A 99 10.86 -13.16 6.26
CA GLU A 99 9.96 -13.64 7.34
C GLU A 99 9.24 -12.55 8.16
N PHE A 100 9.64 -11.27 8.02
CA PHE A 100 9.01 -10.10 8.58
C PHE A 100 8.97 -8.94 7.56
N ASN A 101 7.81 -8.68 6.96
CA ASN A 101 7.56 -7.40 6.27
C ASN A 101 7.18 -6.34 7.32
N THR A 102 8.13 -6.01 8.19
CA THR A 102 7.92 -5.01 9.25
C THR A 102 8.19 -3.62 8.72
N PRO A 103 7.72 -2.58 9.41
CA PRO A 103 8.13 -1.22 9.08
C PRO A 103 9.65 -1.09 8.96
N GLU A 104 10.41 -1.61 9.92
CA GLU A 104 11.86 -1.51 9.93
C GLU A 104 12.51 -2.11 8.67
N TYR A 105 11.91 -3.15 8.09
CA TYR A 105 12.38 -3.71 6.82
C TYR A 105 12.20 -2.74 5.65
N LEU A 106 11.07 -2.03 5.61
CA LEU A 106 10.74 -1.06 4.56
C LEU A 106 11.49 0.28 4.74
N PHE A 107 11.81 0.71 5.97
CA PHE A 107 12.39 2.05 6.26
C PHE A 107 13.88 2.07 6.57
N ASN A 108 14.49 0.96 7.02
CA ASN A 108 15.90 1.04 7.46
C ASN A 108 16.88 1.36 6.32
N GLN A 109 16.45 1.25 5.06
CA GLN A 109 17.24 1.56 3.87
C GLN A 109 16.27 1.99 2.76
N GLU A 110 16.19 3.29 2.41
CA GLU A 110 15.35 3.79 1.30
C GLU A 110 15.58 3.00 -0.01
N GLU A 111 16.82 2.54 -0.24
CA GLU A 111 17.23 1.68 -1.35
C GLU A 111 16.41 0.37 -1.42
N ARG A 112 15.89 -0.14 -0.28
CA ARG A 112 15.11 -1.38 -0.24
C ARG A 112 13.73 -1.24 -0.83
N LEU A 113 13.09 -0.07 -0.71
CA LEU A 113 11.79 0.17 -1.34
C LEU A 113 11.88 -0.01 -2.86
N GLU A 114 13.02 0.35 -3.45
CA GLU A 114 13.29 0.13 -4.88
C GLU A 114 13.53 -1.33 -5.24
N GLU A 115 13.97 -2.15 -4.29
CA GLU A 115 14.23 -3.59 -4.48
C GLU A 115 12.97 -4.45 -4.28
N LEU A 116 11.93 -3.93 -3.63
CA LEU A 116 10.68 -4.68 -3.40
C LEU A 116 10.02 -5.05 -4.73
N ASN A 117 9.62 -6.32 -4.82
CA ASN A 117 8.75 -6.77 -5.89
C ASN A 117 7.29 -6.44 -5.51
N ILE A 118 6.78 -5.32 -6.02
CA ILE A 118 5.41 -4.86 -5.78
C ILE A 118 4.60 -5.08 -7.05
N GLU A 119 3.52 -5.83 -6.94
CA GLU A 119 2.64 -6.18 -8.05
C GLU A 119 1.19 -5.72 -7.80
N LEU A 120 0.49 -5.43 -8.90
CA LEU A 120 -0.95 -5.25 -8.90
C LEU A 120 -1.61 -6.59 -9.18
N TRP A 121 -2.45 -7.06 -8.27
CA TRP A 121 -3.18 -8.32 -8.38
C TRP A 121 -4.69 -8.10 -8.54
N THR A 122 -5.34 -9.04 -9.22
CA THR A 122 -6.80 -9.21 -9.20
C THR A 122 -7.17 -10.58 -8.63
N ASP A 123 -8.46 -10.89 -8.53
CA ASP A 123 -8.95 -12.21 -8.11
C ASP A 123 -8.32 -13.38 -8.91
N SER A 124 -7.91 -13.14 -10.17
CA SER A 124 -7.22 -14.13 -10.98
C SER A 124 -5.86 -14.51 -10.40
N ASN A 125 -5.07 -13.52 -9.97
CA ASN A 125 -3.79 -13.75 -9.31
C ASN A 125 -3.99 -14.44 -7.95
N VAL A 126 -4.97 -13.97 -7.16
CA VAL A 126 -5.27 -14.55 -5.84
C VAL A 126 -5.71 -16.01 -5.93
N SER A 127 -6.33 -16.42 -7.03
CA SER A 127 -6.73 -17.80 -7.28
C SER A 127 -5.55 -18.75 -7.56
N MET A 128 -4.35 -18.22 -7.80
CA MET A 128 -3.12 -18.99 -7.97
C MET A 128 -2.40 -19.30 -6.66
N LEU A 129 -2.79 -18.64 -5.56
CA LEU A 129 -2.26 -18.91 -4.23
C LEU A 129 -2.70 -20.28 -3.71
N GLU A 130 -1.97 -20.80 -2.72
CA GLU A 130 -2.35 -22.01 -2.00
C GLU A 130 -3.76 -21.91 -1.40
N GLU A 131 -4.43 -23.06 -1.26
CA GLU A 131 -5.84 -23.16 -0.86
C GLU A 131 -6.14 -22.48 0.50
N GLU A 132 -5.16 -22.40 1.40
CA GLU A 132 -5.31 -21.74 2.70
C GLU A 132 -5.20 -20.21 2.66
N HIS A 133 -4.51 -19.67 1.66
CA HIS A 133 -4.26 -18.23 1.53
C HIS A 133 -5.30 -17.56 0.63
N SER A 134 -5.69 -18.21 -0.47
CA SER A 134 -6.65 -17.62 -1.43
C SER A 134 -7.96 -17.16 -0.77
N PRO A 135 -8.63 -17.94 0.10
CA PRO A 135 -9.86 -17.51 0.77
C PRO A 135 -9.65 -16.34 1.74
N LYS A 136 -8.48 -16.29 2.42
CA LYS A 136 -8.14 -15.18 3.33
C LYS A 136 -8.01 -13.87 2.57
N VAL A 137 -7.31 -13.89 1.43
CA VAL A 137 -7.12 -12.70 0.58
C VAL A 137 -8.42 -12.26 -0.08
N LYS A 138 -9.22 -13.20 -0.61
CA LYS A 138 -10.55 -12.89 -1.18
C LYS A 138 -11.55 -12.36 -0.15
N GLY A 139 -11.35 -12.70 1.13
CA GLY A 139 -12.16 -12.22 2.24
C GLY A 139 -11.86 -10.79 2.70
N LEU A 140 -10.79 -10.15 2.19
CA LEU A 140 -10.40 -8.80 2.58
C LEU A 140 -11.46 -7.76 2.20
N GLU A 141 -11.79 -6.89 3.15
CA GLU A 141 -12.59 -5.70 2.90
C GLU A 141 -11.76 -4.59 2.23
N LEU A 142 -12.42 -3.58 1.67
CA LEU A 142 -11.73 -2.45 1.04
C LEU A 142 -10.88 -1.70 2.09
N PHE A 143 -9.62 -1.41 1.76
CA PHE A 143 -8.58 -0.85 2.64
C PHE A 143 -8.06 -1.79 3.73
N ASP A 144 -8.46 -3.06 3.73
CA ASP A 144 -7.86 -4.07 4.61
C ASP A 144 -6.67 -4.76 3.94
N GLY A 145 -5.89 -5.51 4.73
CA GLY A 145 -4.77 -6.29 4.21
C GLY A 145 -4.30 -7.39 5.13
N LEU A 146 -3.40 -8.22 4.62
CA LEU A 146 -2.63 -9.21 5.38
C LEU A 146 -1.17 -8.79 5.35
N ILE A 147 -0.56 -8.69 6.53
CA ILE A 147 0.89 -8.52 6.66
C ILE A 147 1.52 -9.91 6.78
N ALA A 148 2.65 -10.11 6.10
CA ALA A 148 3.43 -11.34 6.12
C ALA A 148 3.75 -11.81 7.56
N ASN A 149 3.86 -13.12 7.73
CA ASN A 149 4.25 -13.79 8.98
C ASN A 149 5.02 -15.08 8.65
N GLU A 150 5.35 -15.89 9.66
CA GLU A 150 6.11 -17.14 9.51
C GLU A 150 5.48 -18.16 8.54
N HIS A 151 4.20 -17.99 8.17
CA HIS A 151 3.48 -18.84 7.24
C HIS A 151 3.17 -18.15 5.90
N GLN A 152 3.59 -16.90 5.69
CA GLN A 152 3.25 -16.11 4.51
C GLN A 152 4.47 -15.36 3.99
N SER A 153 4.86 -15.62 2.75
CA SER A 153 5.97 -14.93 2.06
C SER A 153 5.54 -13.65 1.33
N PHE A 154 4.33 -13.14 1.58
CA PHE A 154 3.80 -11.95 0.92
C PHE A 154 2.93 -11.13 1.88
N SER A 155 2.87 -9.82 1.62
CA SER A 155 1.84 -8.94 2.17
C SER A 155 0.89 -8.52 1.05
N VAL A 156 -0.39 -8.39 1.33
CA VAL A 156 -1.38 -8.01 0.32
C VAL A 156 -2.44 -7.09 0.91
N PHE A 157 -2.81 -6.05 0.18
CA PHE A 157 -3.76 -5.04 0.61
C PHE A 157 -4.82 -4.82 -0.46
N ARG A 158 -6.10 -4.82 -0.09
CA ARG A 158 -7.18 -4.54 -1.02
C ARG A 158 -7.40 -3.04 -1.15
N VAL A 159 -7.28 -2.53 -2.37
CA VAL A 159 -7.36 -1.08 -2.67
C VAL A 159 -8.54 -0.70 -3.56
N LYS A 160 -9.27 -1.68 -4.11
CA LYS A 160 -10.52 -1.50 -4.86
C LYS A 160 -11.44 -2.71 -4.69
#